data_AF-A0A1F9U1T4-F1
#
_entry.id   AF-A0A1F9U1T4-F1
#
_cell.length_a   1.000
_cell.length_b   1.000
_cell.length_c   1.000
_cell.angle_alpha   90.00
_cell.angle_beta   90.00
_cell.angle_gamma   90.00
#
_symmetry.space_group_name_H-M   'P 1'
#
loop_
_entity.id
_entity.type
_entity.pdbx_description
1 polymer ?
#
loop_
_entity_poly.entity_id
_entity_poly.type
_entity_poly.pdbx_seq_one_letter_code
_entity_poly.pdbx_strand_id
1 'polypeptide(L)'
;MKKAGCWAGGGFILLSAVSLSLGLVPLFQAAFHKPITFRVPGQLTLDLRLTGTYIGAASFQTLTPEQKRNAVNMDYWLSDSSEKEFFTVNKFPSRKYYSEKDDEQVPLFELIIKEKGKYVFTSDYPIGVDGPAIPVVLHRYDAPRVRSVLIVGIVLSLLLAGTGGILIWKARKMI
;
A
#
# COMPACT_ATOMS: atom_id res chain seq x y z
N MET A 1 0.65 -48.46 10.91
CA MET A 1 0.45 -47.50 9.80
C MET A 1 -0.77 -46.58 9.94
N LYS A 2 -1.91 -47.02 10.51
CA LYS A 2 -3.17 -46.23 10.61
C LYS A 2 -3.06 -44.90 11.39
N LYS A 3 -2.47 -44.94 12.59
CA LYS A 3 -2.26 -43.72 13.43
C LYS A 3 -1.34 -42.73 12.71
N ALA A 4 -0.24 -43.20 12.13
CA ALA A 4 0.73 -42.35 11.42
C ALA A 4 0.10 -41.57 10.24
N GLY A 5 -0.82 -42.18 9.47
CA GLY A 5 -1.52 -41.51 8.37
C GLY A 5 -2.48 -40.40 8.81
N CYS A 6 -3.19 -40.59 9.93
CA CYS A 6 -4.05 -39.55 10.52
C CYS A 6 -3.24 -38.38 11.12
N TRP A 7 -2.12 -38.67 11.81
CA TRP A 7 -1.23 -37.64 12.36
C TRP A 7 -0.54 -36.84 11.24
N ALA A 8 -0.05 -37.51 10.20
CA ALA A 8 0.54 -36.85 9.03
C ALA A 8 -0.50 -35.96 8.32
N GLY A 9 -1.69 -36.48 8.04
CA GLY A 9 -2.75 -35.69 7.41
C GLY A 9 -3.24 -34.51 8.25
N GLY A 10 -3.33 -34.66 9.58
CA GLY A 10 -3.59 -33.56 10.51
C GLY A 10 -2.49 -32.49 10.48
N GLY A 11 -1.23 -32.89 10.40
CA GLY A 11 -0.09 -31.97 10.23
C GLY A 11 -0.18 -31.15 8.93
N PHE A 12 -0.58 -31.77 7.82
CA PHE A 12 -0.82 -31.08 6.55
C PHE A 12 -1.97 -30.07 6.63
N ILE A 13 -3.06 -30.40 7.32
CA ILE A 13 -4.17 -29.46 7.55
C ILE A 13 -3.73 -28.28 8.43
N LEU A 14 -2.91 -28.54 9.46
CA LEU A 14 -2.37 -27.48 10.31
C LEU A 14 -1.42 -26.57 9.54
N LEU A 15 -0.55 -27.12 8.70
CA LEU A 15 0.31 -26.36 7.79
C LEU A 15 -0.49 -25.55 6.76
N SER A 16 -1.62 -26.08 6.26
CA SER A 16 -2.55 -25.34 5.42
C SER A 16 -3.11 -24.12 6.14
N ALA A 17 -3.56 -24.26 7.38
CA ALA A 17 -4.06 -23.16 8.19
C ALA A 17 -2.97 -22.08 8.40
N VAL A 18 -1.75 -22.48 8.75
CA VAL A 18 -0.61 -21.55 8.92
C VAL A 18 -0.29 -20.81 7.62
N SER A 19 -0.25 -21.51 6.49
CA SER A 19 -0.02 -20.92 5.16
C SER A 19 -1.08 -19.88 4.82
N LEU A 20 -2.35 -20.16 5.09
CA LEU A 20 -3.44 -19.24 4.85
C LEU A 20 -3.35 -18.02 5.77
N SER A 21 -3.04 -18.22 7.06
CA SER A 21 -2.84 -17.12 8.01
C SER A 21 -1.72 -16.18 7.57
N LEU A 22 -0.58 -16.71 7.12
CA LEU A 22 0.53 -15.91 6.60
C LEU A 22 0.14 -15.14 5.32
N GLY A 23 -0.62 -15.77 4.42
CA GLY A 23 -1.13 -15.13 3.21
C GLY A 23 -2.11 -13.98 3.48
N LEU A 24 -2.82 -14.00 4.61
CA LEU A 24 -3.76 -12.96 5.01
C LEU A 24 -3.10 -11.75 5.70
N VAL A 25 -1.88 -11.90 6.24
CA VAL A 25 -1.16 -10.82 6.96
C VAL A 25 -1.08 -9.51 6.17
N PRO A 26 -0.69 -9.50 4.87
CA PRO A 26 -0.61 -8.25 4.11
C PRO A 26 -1.97 -7.58 3.92
N LEU A 27 -3.04 -8.36 3.86
CA LEU A 27 -4.41 -7.88 3.69
C LEU A 27 -4.90 -7.18 4.96
N PHE A 28 -4.62 -7.76 6.13
CA PHE A 28 -4.84 -7.09 7.42
C PHE A 28 -3.97 -5.84 7.57
N GLN A 29 -2.69 -5.90 7.23
CA GLN A 29 -1.80 -4.72 7.29
C GLN A 29 -2.27 -3.59 6.35
N ALA A 30 -2.83 -3.92 5.19
CA ALA A 30 -3.43 -2.93 4.30
C ALA A 30 -4.73 -2.35 4.87
N ALA A 31 -5.60 -3.19 5.44
CA ALA A 31 -6.88 -2.77 6.02
C ALA A 31 -6.73 -1.87 7.27
N PHE A 32 -5.69 -2.08 8.07
CA PHE A 32 -5.45 -1.29 9.28
C PHE A 32 -4.53 -0.08 9.08
N HIS A 33 -4.01 0.15 7.87
CA HIS A 33 -3.16 1.32 7.62
C HIS A 33 -4.01 2.56 7.47
N LYS A 34 -3.95 3.46 8.46
CA LYS A 34 -4.60 4.77 8.38
C LYS A 34 -3.88 5.64 7.35
N PRO A 35 -4.62 6.38 6.50
CA PRO A 35 -4.00 7.35 5.62
C PRO A 35 -3.29 8.43 6.43
N ILE A 36 -2.16 8.91 5.92
CA ILE A 36 -1.37 9.97 6.58
C ILE A 36 -1.87 11.31 6.03
N THR A 37 -2.27 12.23 6.90
CA THR A 37 -2.72 13.56 6.50
C THR A 37 -1.68 14.61 6.85
N PHE A 38 -1.40 15.51 5.91
CA PHE A 38 -0.47 16.63 6.11
C PHE A 38 -0.81 17.80 5.19
N ARG A 39 -0.05 18.89 5.29
CA ARG A 39 -0.23 20.09 4.46
C ARG A 39 1.00 20.34 3.59
N VAL A 40 0.78 20.85 2.39
CA VAL A 40 1.81 21.26 1.42
C VAL A 40 1.52 22.69 0.94
N PRO A 41 2.50 23.55 0.63
CA PRO A 41 3.95 23.34 0.72
C PRO A 41 4.49 23.25 2.14
N GLY A 42 5.71 22.74 2.29
CA GLY A 42 6.39 22.53 3.57
C GLY A 42 7.31 21.31 3.55
N GLN A 43 8.08 21.16 4.64
CA GLN A 43 8.94 20.01 4.91
C GLN A 43 8.37 19.19 6.07
N LEU A 44 8.29 17.88 5.90
CA LEU A 44 7.70 16.98 6.88
C LEU A 44 8.44 15.64 6.92
N THR A 45 8.51 15.01 8.10
CA THR A 45 9.08 13.67 8.25
C THR A 45 7.97 12.61 8.18
N LEU A 46 7.98 11.79 7.13
CA LEU A 46 7.07 10.66 6.94
C LEU A 46 7.67 9.38 7.54
N ASP A 47 7.04 8.81 8.56
CA ASP A 47 7.36 7.46 9.08
C ASP A 47 6.58 6.40 8.28
N LEU A 48 7.18 5.90 7.20
CA LEU A 48 6.57 4.94 6.29
C LEU A 48 6.94 3.51 6.74
N ARG A 49 6.06 2.95 7.57
CA ARG A 49 6.25 1.62 8.18
C ARG A 49 6.08 0.46 7.21
N LEU A 50 5.50 0.72 6.04
CA LEU A 50 5.20 -0.28 5.02
C LEU A 50 5.82 0.17 3.70
N THR A 51 6.33 -0.80 2.95
CA THR A 51 6.81 -0.57 1.58
C THR A 51 5.63 -0.54 0.61
N GLY A 52 5.83 0.03 -0.57
CA GLY A 52 4.86 0.03 -1.66
C GLY A 52 4.71 1.40 -2.29
N THR A 53 3.69 1.54 -3.12
CA THR A 53 3.33 2.81 -3.74
C THR A 53 2.44 3.61 -2.81
N TYR A 54 2.69 4.90 -2.67
CA TYR A 54 1.87 5.85 -1.94
C TYR A 54 1.40 6.95 -2.88
N ILE A 55 0.12 7.30 -2.82
CA ILE A 55 -0.50 8.33 -3.65
C ILE A 55 -0.98 9.44 -2.74
N GLY A 56 -0.44 10.65 -2.94
CA GLY A 56 -0.89 11.86 -2.26
C GLY A 56 -2.06 12.47 -3.02
N ALA A 57 -3.22 12.56 -2.39
CA ALA A 57 -4.40 13.19 -2.95
C ALA A 57 -4.82 14.42 -2.13
N ALA A 58 -5.17 15.51 -2.78
CA ALA A 58 -5.59 16.76 -2.15
C ALA A 58 -7.06 17.06 -2.43
N SER A 59 -7.72 17.72 -1.49
CA SER A 59 -9.06 18.28 -1.72
C SER A 59 -8.94 19.76 -2.08
N PHE A 60 -9.57 20.15 -3.19
CA PHE A 60 -9.49 21.51 -3.74
C PHE A 60 -10.81 22.30 -3.62
N GLN A 61 -11.79 21.82 -2.86
CA GLN A 61 -13.14 22.40 -2.80
C GLN A 61 -13.14 23.90 -2.44
N THR A 62 -12.18 24.36 -1.63
CA THR A 62 -12.10 25.74 -1.13
C THR A 62 -11.12 26.63 -1.90
N LEU A 63 -10.47 26.13 -2.96
CA LEU A 63 -9.42 26.86 -3.68
C LEU A 63 -9.96 27.58 -4.93
N THR A 64 -9.37 28.74 -5.24
CA THR A 64 -9.65 29.43 -6.53
C THR A 64 -9.06 28.64 -7.71
N PRO A 65 -9.57 28.84 -8.94
CA PRO A 65 -9.01 28.17 -10.14
C PRO A 65 -7.51 28.41 -10.33
N GLU A 66 -7.00 29.59 -9.98
CA GLU A 66 -5.57 29.91 -10.04
C GLU A 66 -4.78 29.13 -8.98
N GLN A 67 -5.27 29.08 -7.74
CA GLN A 67 -4.64 28.32 -6.66
C GLN A 67 -4.60 26.82 -6.97
N LYS A 68 -5.66 26.28 -7.58
CA LYS A 68 -5.69 24.88 -8.06
C LYS A 68 -4.62 24.63 -9.12
N ARG A 69 -4.45 25.56 -10.07
CA ARG A 69 -3.42 25.45 -11.11
C ARG A 69 -2.02 25.47 -10.51
N ASN A 70 -1.77 26.32 -9.51
CA ASN A 70 -0.48 26.39 -8.83
C ASN A 70 -0.20 25.12 -8.03
N ALA A 71 -1.21 24.58 -7.34
CA ALA A 71 -1.13 23.35 -6.55
C ALA A 71 -0.66 22.14 -7.36
N VAL A 72 -1.19 21.96 -8.58
CA VAL A 72 -0.85 20.82 -9.45
C VAL A 72 0.59 20.92 -9.99
N ASN A 73 1.17 22.11 -10.02
CA ASN A 73 2.52 22.34 -10.52
C ASN A 73 3.59 22.39 -9.43
N MET A 74 3.25 22.08 -8.18
CA MET A 74 4.23 22.04 -7.09
C MET A 74 5.37 21.06 -7.38
N ASP A 75 6.55 21.40 -6.88
CA ASP A 75 7.70 20.53 -6.86
C ASP A 75 7.70 19.70 -5.59
N TYR A 76 8.10 18.44 -5.73
CA TYR A 76 8.11 17.47 -4.66
C TYR A 76 9.44 16.74 -4.65
N TRP A 77 10.01 16.61 -3.47
CA TRP A 77 11.24 15.86 -3.23
C TRP A 77 11.02 14.93 -2.05
N LEU A 78 11.55 13.72 -2.17
CA LEU A 78 11.59 12.76 -1.08
C LEU A 78 13.04 12.35 -0.86
N SER A 79 13.53 12.50 0.36
CA SER A 79 14.86 12.04 0.75
C SER A 79 14.79 11.12 1.96
N ASP A 80 15.87 10.38 2.20
CA ASP A 80 16.03 9.63 3.44
C ASP A 80 16.21 10.58 4.64
N SER A 81 16.09 10.07 5.86
CA SER A 81 16.28 10.87 7.07
C SER A 81 17.65 11.55 7.21
N SER A 82 18.67 11.12 6.46
CA SER A 82 19.97 11.78 6.42
C SER A 82 20.16 12.76 5.26
N GLU A 83 19.13 12.93 4.41
CA GLU A 83 19.11 13.77 3.20
C GLU A 83 20.22 13.46 2.19
N LYS A 84 20.72 12.21 2.19
CA LYS A 84 21.81 11.75 1.30
C LYS A 84 21.29 11.05 0.06
N GLU A 85 20.14 10.37 0.17
CA GLU A 85 19.52 9.66 -0.94
C GLU A 85 18.20 10.33 -1.32
N PHE A 86 18.06 10.63 -2.61
CA PHE A 86 16.83 11.18 -3.19
C PHE A 86 16.05 10.08 -3.88
N PHE A 87 14.77 9.95 -3.54
CA PHE A 87 13.85 8.99 -4.11
C PHE A 87 12.96 9.63 -5.16
N THR A 88 12.54 8.82 -6.13
CA THR A 88 11.67 9.28 -7.22
C THR A 88 10.30 9.66 -6.68
N VAL A 89 9.90 10.91 -6.88
CA VAL A 89 8.53 11.38 -6.75
C VAL A 89 7.95 11.58 -8.14
N ASN A 90 6.98 10.76 -8.51
CA ASN A 90 6.30 10.90 -9.79
C ASN A 90 5.18 11.92 -9.62
N LYS A 91 5.19 12.97 -10.43
CA LYS A 91 4.05 13.88 -10.53
C LYS A 91 2.98 13.24 -11.39
N PHE A 92 1.73 13.28 -10.95
CA PHE A 92 0.63 12.92 -11.84
C PHE A 92 0.54 13.97 -12.96
N PRO A 93 0.41 13.54 -14.23
CA PRO A 93 0.34 14.48 -15.33
C PRO A 93 -0.87 15.39 -15.13
N SER A 94 -0.69 16.69 -15.37
CA SER A 94 -1.70 17.75 -15.23
C SER A 94 -2.88 17.64 -16.20
N ARG A 95 -3.13 16.45 -16.80
CA ARG A 95 -4.20 16.20 -17.76
C ARG A 95 -5.55 16.45 -17.11
N LYS A 96 -6.06 17.68 -17.29
CA LYS A 96 -7.43 18.14 -17.02
C LYS A 96 -8.13 17.36 -15.88
N TYR A 97 -7.57 17.41 -14.67
CA TYR A 97 -8.34 17.18 -13.44
C TYR A 97 -9.29 18.36 -13.13
N TYR A 98 -9.58 19.21 -14.13
CA TYR A 98 -10.79 20.02 -14.18
C TYR A 98 -11.98 19.08 -14.38
N SER A 99 -12.27 18.27 -13.37
CA SER A 99 -13.57 17.68 -13.20
C SER A 99 -14.48 18.83 -12.77
N GLU A 100 -15.50 19.15 -13.59
CA GLU A 100 -16.60 20.05 -13.20
C GLU A 100 -17.45 19.43 -12.08
N LYS A 101 -17.20 18.16 -11.73
CA LYS A 101 -17.72 17.53 -10.53
C LYS A 101 -16.78 17.85 -9.38
N ASP A 102 -17.35 18.28 -8.25
CA ASP A 102 -16.70 18.45 -6.94
C ASP A 102 -16.04 17.14 -6.45
N ASP A 103 -15.02 16.64 -7.15
CA ASP A 103 -14.33 15.41 -6.79
C ASP A 103 -13.53 15.67 -5.50
N GLU A 104 -13.94 14.96 -4.44
CA GLU A 104 -13.48 15.18 -3.06
C GLU A 104 -11.95 15.07 -2.90
N GLN A 105 -11.24 14.37 -3.79
CA GLN A 105 -9.78 14.19 -3.75
C GLN A 105 -9.16 14.04 -5.15
N VAL A 106 -8.16 14.88 -5.46
CA VAL A 106 -7.38 14.86 -6.71
C VAL A 106 -5.96 14.35 -6.44
N PRO A 107 -5.45 13.34 -7.17
CA PRO A 107 -4.09 12.83 -6.99
C PRO A 107 -3.05 13.84 -7.50
N LEU A 108 -2.02 14.12 -6.70
CA LEU A 108 -0.96 15.07 -7.01
C LEU A 108 0.37 14.41 -7.33
N PHE A 109 0.78 13.48 -6.47
CA PHE A 109 2.06 12.80 -6.60
C PHE A 109 1.98 11.34 -6.16
N GLU A 110 2.93 10.56 -6.65
CA GLU A 110 3.16 9.17 -6.31
C GLU A 110 4.58 9.01 -5.75
N LEU A 111 4.70 8.32 -4.62
CA LEU A 111 5.95 7.94 -3.98
C LEU A 111 6.11 6.42 -4.06
N ILE A 112 7.29 5.93 -4.43
CA ILE A 112 7.60 4.50 -4.43
C ILE A 112 8.59 4.21 -3.32
N ILE A 113 8.12 3.50 -2.29
CA ILE A 113 8.90 3.20 -1.08
C ILE A 113 9.35 1.75 -1.13
N LYS A 114 10.64 1.54 -1.37
CA LYS A 114 11.24 0.19 -1.45
C LYS A 114 11.58 -0.39 -0.08
N GLU A 115 11.93 0.46 0.88
CA GLU A 115 12.31 0.05 2.24
C GLU A 115 11.47 0.78 3.27
N LYS A 116 11.22 0.15 4.42
CA LYS A 116 10.49 0.81 5.52
C LYS A 116 11.43 1.78 6.24
N GLY A 117 10.96 2.97 6.60
CA GLY A 117 11.83 3.94 7.27
C GLY A 117 11.21 5.33 7.41
N LYS A 118 12.05 6.25 7.91
CA LYS A 118 11.74 7.68 7.99
C LYS A 118 12.27 8.40 6.77
N TYR A 119 11.39 9.13 6.10
CA TYR A 119 11.67 9.91 4.92
C TYR A 119 11.37 11.37 5.17
N VAL A 120 12.14 12.27 4.57
CA VAL A 120 11.88 13.70 4.57
C VAL A 120 11.17 14.03 3.26
N PHE A 121 9.92 14.47 3.35
CA PHE A 121 9.15 14.94 2.23
C PHE A 121 9.16 16.46 2.22
N THR A 122 9.63 17.02 1.12
CA THR A 122 9.69 18.47 0.90
C THR A 122 8.85 18.81 -0.30
N SER A 123 8.04 19.85 -0.17
CA SER A 123 7.17 20.33 -1.21
C SER A 123 7.18 21.84 -1.27
N ASP A 124 7.31 22.39 -2.46
CA ASP A 124 7.37 23.84 -2.65
C ASP A 124 6.68 24.26 -3.94
N TYR A 125 6.27 25.53 -4.01
CA TYR A 125 5.79 26.10 -5.25
C TYR A 125 6.96 26.39 -6.20
N PRO A 126 6.71 26.37 -7.53
CA PRO A 126 7.70 26.83 -8.49
C PRO A 126 8.12 28.27 -8.20
N ILE A 127 9.37 28.61 -8.52
CA ILE A 127 9.92 29.95 -8.30
C ILE A 127 9.00 31.03 -8.89
N GLY A 128 8.61 32.00 -8.07
CA GLY A 128 7.73 33.11 -8.45
C GLY A 128 6.24 32.82 -8.37
N VAL A 129 5.84 31.69 -7.77
CA VAL A 129 4.45 31.30 -7.56
C VAL A 129 4.18 31.20 -6.05
N ASP A 130 3.17 31.92 -5.56
CA ASP A 130 2.66 31.77 -4.20
C ASP A 130 1.32 31.03 -4.20
N GLY A 131 1.01 30.37 -3.08
CA GLY A 131 -0.26 29.68 -2.92
C GLY A 131 -0.56 29.25 -1.48
N PRO A 132 -1.81 28.83 -1.21
CA PRO A 132 -2.25 28.44 0.12
C PRO A 132 -1.75 27.06 0.51
N ALA A 133 -1.64 26.80 1.81
CA ALA A 133 -1.37 25.45 2.30
C ALA A 133 -2.56 24.51 2.04
N ILE A 134 -2.31 23.38 1.38
CA ILE A 134 -3.32 22.44 0.89
C ILE A 134 -3.26 21.15 1.71
N PRO A 135 -4.40 20.65 2.22
CA PRO A 135 -4.44 19.35 2.88
C PRO A 135 -4.26 18.23 1.86
N VAL A 136 -3.28 17.37 2.12
CA VAL A 136 -2.97 16.16 1.36
C VAL A 136 -3.20 14.94 2.24
N VAL A 137 -3.85 13.94 1.65
CA VAL A 137 -4.06 12.62 2.21
C VAL A 137 -3.19 11.63 1.43
N LEU A 138 -2.26 10.99 2.12
CA LEU A 138 -1.37 9.99 1.54
C LEU A 138 -1.96 8.59 1.74
N HIS A 139 -2.39 7.99 0.65
CA HIS A 139 -2.97 6.65 0.59
C HIS A 139 -1.91 5.65 0.14
N ARG A 140 -1.78 4.53 0.85
CA ARG A 140 -0.94 3.42 0.39
C ARG A 140 -1.71 2.59 -0.63
N TYR A 141 -1.13 2.41 -1.81
CA TYR A 141 -1.63 1.56 -2.87
C TYR A 141 -0.66 0.39 -3.09
N ASP A 142 -0.96 -0.77 -2.51
CA ASP A 142 -0.12 -1.98 -2.67
C ASP A 142 -0.98 -3.19 -3.12
N ALA A 143 -1.99 -2.91 -3.95
CA ALA A 143 -2.95 -3.89 -4.44
C ALA A 143 -2.30 -5.08 -5.17
N PRO A 144 -1.26 -4.91 -6.02
CA PRO A 144 -0.65 -6.04 -6.73
C PRO A 144 0.06 -7.00 -5.78
N ARG A 145 0.84 -6.50 -4.82
CA ARG A 145 1.60 -7.34 -3.88
C ARG A 145 0.68 -8.09 -2.93
N VAL A 146 -0.32 -7.40 -2.37
CA VAL A 146 -1.33 -8.02 -1.49
C VAL A 146 -2.06 -9.13 -2.24
N ARG A 147 -2.46 -8.88 -3.50
CA ARG A 147 -3.12 -9.89 -4.34
C ARG A 147 -2.23 -11.10 -4.61
N SER A 148 -0.97 -10.90 -4.98
CA SER A 148 -0.04 -12.00 -5.26
C SER A 148 0.22 -12.87 -4.03
N VAL A 149 0.47 -12.25 -2.86
CA VAL A 149 0.71 -13.00 -1.61
C VAL A 149 -0.54 -13.76 -1.17
N LEU A 150 -1.72 -13.16 -1.31
CA LEU A 150 -2.99 -13.82 -1.01
C LEU A 150 -3.22 -15.04 -1.92
N ILE A 151 -3.01 -14.88 -3.24
CA ILE A 151 -3.16 -15.98 -4.21
C ILE A 151 -2.22 -17.14 -3.86
N VAL A 152 -0.94 -16.85 -3.64
CA VAL A 152 0.05 -17.88 -3.25
C VAL A 152 -0.36 -18.58 -1.96
N GLY A 153 -0.79 -17.82 -0.95
CA GLY A 153 -1.26 -18.38 0.32
C GLY A 153 -2.48 -19.29 0.18
N ILE A 154 -3.46 -18.89 -0.64
CA ILE A 154 -4.65 -19.68 -0.94
C ILE A 154 -4.29 -20.97 -1.68
N VAL A 155 -3.48 -20.87 -2.75
CA VAL A 155 -3.07 -22.03 -3.56
C VAL A 155 -2.32 -23.04 -2.70
N LEU A 156 -1.34 -22.58 -1.92
CA LEU A 156 -0.56 -23.45 -1.03
C LEU A 156 -1.43 -24.10 0.05
N SER A 157 -2.37 -23.33 0.63
CA SER A 157 -3.33 -23.86 1.60
C SER A 157 -4.20 -24.96 1.00
N LEU A 158 -4.74 -24.77 -0.21
CA LEU A 158 -5.58 -25.77 -0.88
C LEU A 158 -4.80 -27.07 -1.17
N LEU A 159 -3.54 -26.95 -1.62
CA LEU A 159 -2.68 -28.11 -1.86
C LEU A 159 -2.40 -28.90 -0.57
N LEU A 160 -2.09 -28.21 0.52
CA LEU A 160 -1.82 -28.81 1.83
C LEU A 160 -3.09 -29.42 2.46
N ALA A 161 -4.23 -28.73 2.39
CA ALA A 161 -5.50 -29.26 2.86
C ALA A 161 -5.96 -30.48 2.04
N GLY A 162 -5.81 -30.43 0.71
CA GLY A 162 -6.14 -31.53 -0.19
C GLY A 162 -5.28 -32.77 0.07
N THR A 163 -3.96 -32.60 0.18
CA THR A 163 -3.03 -33.70 0.50
C THR A 163 -3.29 -34.27 1.90
N GLY A 164 -3.54 -33.42 2.90
CA GLY A 164 -3.93 -33.83 4.24
C GLY A 164 -5.23 -34.63 4.26
N GLY A 165 -6.25 -34.16 3.54
CA GLY A 165 -7.53 -34.85 3.39
C GLY A 165 -7.40 -36.23 2.73
N ILE A 166 -6.59 -36.34 1.67
CA ILE A 166 -6.31 -37.62 0.98
C ILE A 166 -5.63 -38.62 1.93
N LEU A 167 -4.66 -38.17 2.72
CA LEU A 167 -3.95 -39.01 3.69
C LEU A 167 -4.90 -39.54 4.78
N ILE A 168 -5.77 -38.67 5.31
CA ILE A 168 -6.78 -39.07 6.31
C ILE A 168 -7.79 -40.05 5.69
N TRP A 169 -8.26 -39.79 4.47
CA TRP A 169 -9.20 -40.66 3.78
C TRP A 169 -8.60 -42.04 3.49
N LYS A 170 -7.37 -42.11 2.96
CA LYS A 170 -6.66 -43.39 2.76
C LYS A 170 -6.41 -44.14 4.07
N ALA A 171 -6.06 -43.44 5.14
CA ALA A 171 -5.89 -44.04 6.46
C ALA A 171 -7.19 -44.63 7.03
N ARG A 172 -8.34 -44.01 6.72
CA ARG A 172 -9.68 -44.51 7.09
C ARG A 172 -10.18 -45.65 6.20
N LYS A 173 -9.85 -45.67 4.90
CA LYS A 173 -10.31 -46.69 3.94
C LYS A 173 -9.55 -48.03 4.02
N MET A 174 -8.41 -48.10 4.72
CA MET A 174 -7.73 -49.36 5.07
C MET A 174 -8.36 -50.04 6.31
N ILE A 175 -9.66 -49.83 6.52
CA ILE A 175 -10.54 -50.51 7.48
C ILE A 175 -11.42 -51.42 6.65
#